data_AF-A0A845U9L6-F1
#
_entry.id   AF-A0A845U9L6-F1
#
_cell.length_a   1.000
_cell.length_b   1.000
_cell.length_c   1.000
_cell.angle_alpha   90.00
_cell.angle_beta   90.00
_cell.angle_gamma   90.00
#
_symmetry.space_group_name_H-M   'P 1'
#
loop_
_entity.id
_entity.type
_entity.pdbx_description
1 polymer ?
#
loop_
_entity_poly.entity_id
_entity_poly.type
_entity_poly.pdbx_seq_one_letter_code
_entity_poly.pdbx_strand_id
1 'polypeptide(L)'
;MNWRSIFAHAVGRMAALTIALLCFMAPGVATSAKSQEPGHRATVDSAPSQPFLRYPRLIVAQIRPRGAFLGDRENNSQLHPLWFIAGVYVLAGLVFGALCAQLALHRGLNSTGWFAAGFLFNLFGYVAMLLLPGAKIRSPDRIPRGLGKFHATASPVTCTKCGAEHHPTAKKCAGCGLELRPAVESEVTRIGLGEPYVKHK
;
A
#
# COMPACT_ATOMS: atom_id res chain seq x y z
N MET A 1 18.98 -0.50 -27.79
CA MET A 1 18.51 -1.67 -27.01
C MET A 1 17.43 -1.22 -26.03
N ASN A 2 16.21 -1.75 -26.15
CA ASN A 2 15.05 -1.24 -25.43
C ASN A 2 14.89 -1.97 -24.08
N TRP A 3 15.21 -1.28 -22.98
CA TRP A 3 15.19 -1.87 -21.63
C TRP A 3 13.83 -2.43 -21.23
N ARG A 4 12.75 -1.95 -21.86
CA ARG A 4 11.38 -2.45 -21.64
C ARG A 4 11.20 -3.91 -22.06
N SER A 5 11.83 -4.37 -23.15
CA SER A 5 11.68 -5.77 -23.60
C SER A 5 12.47 -6.74 -22.72
N ILE A 6 13.67 -6.34 -22.29
CA ILE A 6 14.51 -7.13 -21.39
C ILE A 6 13.81 -7.31 -20.03
N PHE A 7 13.21 -6.24 -19.50
CA PHE A 7 12.49 -6.29 -18.24
C PHE A 7 11.22 -7.14 -18.33
N ALA A 8 10.46 -7.05 -19.43
CA ALA A 8 9.27 -7.87 -19.65
C ALA A 8 9.59 -9.37 -19.70
N HIS A 9 10.68 -9.77 -20.36
CA HIS A 9 11.11 -11.17 -20.40
C HIS A 9 11.63 -11.67 -19.05
N ALA A 10 12.36 -10.84 -18.30
CA ALA A 10 12.86 -11.22 -16.98
C ALA A 10 11.72 -11.42 -15.97
N VAL A 11 10.74 -10.52 -15.95
CA VAL A 11 9.57 -10.63 -15.07
C VAL A 11 8.72 -11.84 -15.42
N GLY A 12 8.49 -12.13 -16.71
CA GLY A 12 7.72 -13.29 -17.14
C GLY A 12 8.33 -14.63 -16.70
N ARG A 13 9.66 -14.78 -16.79
CA ARG A 13 10.35 -16.00 -16.37
C ARG A 13 10.35 -16.19 -14.85
N MET A 14 10.50 -15.10 -14.09
CA MET A 14 10.45 -15.15 -12.62
C MET A 14 9.04 -15.48 -12.11
N ALA A 15 8.00 -14.90 -12.70
CA ALA A 15 6.61 -15.20 -12.32
C ALA A 15 6.25 -16.67 -12.55
N ALA A 16 6.64 -17.24 -13.71
CA ALA A 16 6.41 -18.65 -14.01
C ALA A 16 7.14 -19.59 -13.03
N LEU A 17 8.39 -19.27 -12.65
CA LEU A 17 9.15 -20.01 -11.64
C LEU A 17 8.50 -19.95 -10.26
N THR A 18 7.96 -18.79 -9.88
CA THR A 18 7.32 -18.61 -8.56
C THR A 18 6.01 -19.39 -8.48
N ILE A 19 5.21 -19.37 -9.55
CA ILE A 19 3.97 -20.17 -9.64
C ILE A 19 4.28 -21.66 -9.64
N ALA A 20 5.30 -22.10 -10.39
CA ALA A 20 5.71 -23.49 -10.39
C ALA A 20 6.18 -23.96 -9.01
N LEU A 21 6.93 -23.12 -8.29
CA LEU A 21 7.35 -23.38 -6.90
C LEU A 21 6.16 -23.44 -5.95
N LEU A 22 5.19 -22.54 -6.08
CA LEU A 22 3.97 -22.55 -5.26
C LEU A 22 3.12 -23.81 -5.50
N CYS A 23 3.00 -24.26 -6.76
CA CYS A 23 2.27 -25.49 -7.09
C CYS A 23 3.01 -26.75 -6.60
N PHE A 24 4.35 -26.77 -6.63
CA PHE A 24 5.14 -27.90 -6.16
C PHE A 24 5.18 -28.00 -4.63
N MET A 25 5.02 -26.87 -3.93
CA MET A 25 5.03 -26.79 -2.46
C MET A 25 3.66 -27.07 -1.81
N ALA A 26 2.62 -27.43 -2.57
CA ALA A 26 1.32 -27.84 -2.05
C ALA A 26 1.09 -29.36 -2.17
N PRO A 27 1.91 -30.23 -1.52
CA PRO A 27 1.56 -31.64 -1.45
C PRO A 27 0.37 -31.81 -0.49
N GLY A 28 -0.79 -32.14 -1.06
CA GLY A 28 -1.85 -32.85 -0.37
C GLY A 28 -2.45 -32.17 0.85
N VAL A 29 -3.38 -31.23 0.62
CA VAL A 29 -4.51 -31.07 1.56
C VAL A 29 -5.39 -32.30 1.38
N ALA A 30 -5.00 -33.41 1.99
CA ALA A 30 -5.86 -34.57 2.17
C ALA A 30 -7.02 -34.09 3.04
N THR A 31 -8.19 -33.93 2.41
CA THR A 31 -9.45 -33.67 3.08
C THR A 31 -9.74 -34.83 4.02
N SER A 32 -9.32 -34.71 5.28
CA SER A 32 -9.70 -35.63 6.34
C SER A 32 -11.20 -35.46 6.55
N ALA A 33 -11.98 -36.32 5.91
CA ALA A 33 -13.41 -36.47 6.11
C ALA A 33 -13.64 -36.95 7.55
N LYS A 34 -13.62 -36.02 8.51
CA LYS A 34 -14.11 -36.30 9.85
C LYS A 34 -15.64 -36.34 9.77
N SER A 35 -16.15 -37.54 10.00
CA SER A 35 -17.55 -37.85 10.26
C SER A 35 -18.16 -36.79 11.18
N GLN A 36 -19.16 -36.10 10.66
CA GLN A 36 -19.94 -35.11 11.38
C GLN A 36 -20.86 -35.87 12.34
N GLU A 37 -20.47 -35.97 13.61
CA GLU A 37 -21.38 -36.44 14.64
C GLU A 37 -22.60 -35.49 14.70
N PRO A 38 -23.83 -36.02 14.68
CA PRO A 38 -25.04 -35.23 14.66
C PRO A 38 -25.13 -34.36 15.92
N GLY A 39 -25.12 -33.04 15.71
CA GLY A 39 -25.15 -32.04 16.77
C GLY A 39 -26.33 -32.24 17.72
N HIS A 40 -26.05 -32.72 18.92
CA HIS A 40 -26.95 -32.60 20.06
C HIS A 40 -26.99 -31.14 20.51
N ARG A 41 -28.12 -30.48 20.24
CA ARG A 41 -28.44 -29.20 20.88
C ARG A 41 -28.65 -29.47 22.37
N ALA A 42 -27.68 -29.09 23.19
CA ALA A 42 -27.90 -29.00 24.62
C ALA A 42 -28.90 -27.86 24.84
N THR A 43 -30.14 -28.19 25.20
CA THR A 43 -31.12 -27.22 25.66
C THR A 43 -30.61 -26.66 26.98
N VAL A 44 -30.29 -25.37 27.02
CA VAL A 44 -29.91 -24.68 28.24
C VAL A 44 -31.16 -24.55 29.10
N ASP A 45 -31.34 -25.49 30.01
CA ASP A 45 -32.36 -25.40 31.04
C ASP A 45 -32.01 -24.24 31.98
N SER A 46 -32.95 -23.31 32.16
CA SER A 46 -32.77 -22.05 32.87
C SER A 46 -32.88 -22.18 34.40
N ALA A 47 -32.93 -23.40 34.93
CA ALA A 47 -32.87 -23.64 36.36
C ALA A 47 -31.42 -23.58 36.86
N PRO A 48 -31.07 -22.70 37.82
CA PRO A 48 -29.73 -22.64 38.38
C PRO A 48 -29.44 -23.93 39.16
N SER A 49 -28.85 -24.90 38.49
CA SER A 49 -28.48 -26.17 39.10
C SER A 49 -27.33 -25.92 40.08
N GLN A 50 -27.62 -26.12 41.37
CA GLN A 50 -26.68 -26.05 42.49
C GLN A 50 -25.32 -26.77 42.31
N PRO A 51 -25.12 -27.80 41.46
CA PRO A 51 -23.77 -28.33 41.19
C PRO A 51 -22.74 -27.30 40.69
N PHE A 52 -23.15 -26.20 40.06
CA PHE A 52 -22.22 -25.18 39.55
C PHE A 52 -21.38 -24.52 40.65
N LEU A 53 -21.95 -24.38 41.85
CA LEU A 53 -21.26 -23.78 43.00
C LEU A 53 -20.24 -24.72 43.63
N ARG A 54 -20.37 -26.03 43.40
CA ARG A 54 -19.52 -27.04 44.03
C ARG A 54 -18.16 -27.17 43.34
N TYR A 55 -18.08 -26.91 42.04
CA TYR A 55 -16.84 -27.04 41.26
C TYR A 55 -16.69 -26.02 40.11
N PRO A 56 -16.61 -24.71 40.40
CA PRO A 56 -16.54 -23.68 39.35
C PRO A 56 -15.31 -23.83 38.43
N ARG A 57 -14.19 -24.34 38.95
CA ARG A 57 -12.95 -24.49 38.18
C ARG A 57 -13.02 -25.52 37.05
N LEU A 58 -13.85 -26.56 37.20
CA LEU A 58 -14.02 -27.57 36.16
C LEU A 58 -14.78 -27.00 34.95
N ILE A 59 -15.68 -26.03 35.19
CA ILE A 59 -16.52 -25.47 34.14
C ILE A 59 -15.77 -24.36 33.39
N VAL A 60 -14.98 -23.52 34.09
CA VAL A 60 -14.14 -22.50 33.43
C VAL A 60 -13.07 -23.14 32.53
N ALA A 61 -12.59 -24.34 32.83
CA ALA A 61 -11.68 -25.07 31.94
C ALA A 61 -12.35 -25.46 30.61
N GLN A 62 -13.65 -25.67 30.62
CA GLN A 62 -14.43 -26.12 29.45
C GLN A 62 -14.92 -24.96 28.58
N ILE A 63 -15.04 -23.75 29.16
CA ILE A 63 -15.35 -22.51 28.44
C ILE A 63 -14.07 -21.74 28.11
N ARG A 64 -12.91 -22.39 27.97
CA ARG A 64 -11.80 -21.73 27.26
C ARG A 64 -12.31 -21.48 25.86
N PRO A 65 -12.47 -20.21 25.42
CA PRO A 65 -12.89 -19.96 24.06
C PRO A 65 -11.85 -20.64 23.19
N ARG A 66 -12.28 -21.66 22.44
CA ARG A 66 -11.56 -22.15 21.28
C ARG A 66 -11.58 -21.02 20.27
N GLY A 67 -10.79 -19.98 20.57
CA GLY A 67 -10.56 -18.88 19.67
C GLY A 67 -10.01 -19.54 18.43
N ALA A 68 -10.66 -19.31 17.29
CA ALA A 68 -10.25 -19.80 15.98
C ALA A 68 -8.81 -19.38 15.57
N PHE A 69 -8.09 -18.68 16.45
CA PHE A 69 -6.73 -18.18 16.29
C PHE A 69 -5.68 -18.78 17.23
N LEU A 70 -6.07 -19.52 18.28
CA LEU A 70 -5.14 -20.16 19.22
C LEU A 70 -5.43 -21.66 19.24
N GLY A 71 -4.82 -22.37 18.29
CA GLY A 71 -4.99 -23.81 18.11
C GLY A 71 -4.77 -24.61 19.39
N ASP A 72 -5.59 -25.66 19.55
CA ASP A 72 -5.51 -26.63 20.64
C ASP A 72 -4.08 -27.18 20.75
N ARG A 73 -3.46 -26.99 21.93
CA ARG A 73 -2.02 -27.16 22.18
C ARG A 73 -1.57 -28.63 22.25
N GLU A 74 -2.48 -29.60 22.13
CA GLU A 74 -2.17 -31.01 22.44
C GLU A 74 -1.91 -31.89 21.22
N ASN A 75 -2.21 -31.42 20.02
CA ASN A 75 -1.77 -32.10 18.81
C ASN A 75 -1.02 -31.09 17.97
N ASN A 76 0.30 -31.01 18.20
CA ASN A 76 1.24 -30.12 17.53
C ASN A 76 1.13 -30.30 16.01
N SER A 77 0.13 -29.67 15.42
CA SER A 77 0.16 -29.21 14.04
C SER A 77 1.21 -28.12 14.06
N GLN A 78 2.48 -28.55 14.13
CA GLN A 78 3.62 -27.68 13.93
C GLN A 78 3.29 -26.95 12.64
N LEU A 79 2.95 -25.66 12.77
CA LEU A 79 2.76 -24.80 11.61
C LEU A 79 4.01 -25.03 10.78
N HIS A 80 3.82 -25.62 9.60
CA HIS A 80 4.94 -26.10 8.82
C HIS A 80 5.89 -24.91 8.67
N PRO A 81 7.17 -25.02 9.05
CA PRO A 81 8.07 -23.88 9.15
C PRO A 81 8.12 -23.07 7.84
N LEU A 82 7.85 -23.74 6.71
CA LEU A 82 7.65 -23.13 5.40
C LEU A 82 6.52 -22.08 5.36
N TRP A 83 5.35 -22.35 5.94
CA TRP A 83 4.23 -21.39 5.97
C TRP A 83 4.58 -20.16 6.79
N PHE A 84 5.29 -20.35 7.90
CA PHE A 84 5.78 -19.24 8.72
C PHE A 84 6.78 -18.39 7.92
N ILE A 85 7.76 -19.01 7.27
CA ILE A 85 8.76 -18.32 6.44
C ILE A 85 8.08 -17.61 5.26
N ALA A 86 7.11 -18.25 4.60
CA ALA A 86 6.34 -17.67 3.50
C ALA A 86 5.57 -16.42 3.98
N GLY A 87 4.94 -16.48 5.15
CA GLY A 87 4.26 -15.34 5.75
C GLY A 87 5.20 -14.18 6.02
N VAL A 88 6.34 -14.45 6.66
CA VAL A 88 7.38 -13.44 6.92
C VAL A 88 7.91 -12.83 5.62
N TYR A 89 8.13 -13.64 4.59
CA TYR A 89 8.60 -13.18 3.28
C TYR A 89 7.60 -12.24 2.59
N VAL A 90 6.31 -12.58 2.59
CA VAL A 90 5.25 -11.74 2.03
C VAL A 90 5.14 -10.42 2.79
N LEU A 91 5.24 -10.47 4.12
CA LEU A 91 5.14 -9.28 4.97
C LEU A 91 6.34 -8.34 4.77
N ALA A 92 7.55 -8.89 4.65
CA ALA A 92 8.73 -8.12 4.25
C ALA A 92 8.56 -7.50 2.86
N GLY A 93 8.06 -8.27 1.89
CA GLY A 93 7.81 -7.80 0.52
C GLY A 93 6.84 -6.63 0.47
N LEU A 94 5.77 -6.66 1.28
CA LEU A 94 4.82 -5.55 1.38
C LEU A 94 5.47 -4.28 1.92
N VAL A 95 6.32 -4.40 2.96
CA VAL A 95 7.03 -3.25 3.54
C VAL A 95 8.00 -2.65 2.53
N PHE A 96 8.83 -3.45 1.88
CA PHE A 96 9.78 -2.95 0.87
C PHE A 96 9.06 -2.44 -0.39
N GLY A 97 7.99 -3.10 -0.81
CA GLY A 97 7.14 -2.63 -1.91
C GLY A 97 6.57 -1.25 -1.64
N ALA A 98 6.01 -1.02 -0.44
CA ALA A 98 5.48 0.28 -0.04
C ALA A 98 6.56 1.38 -0.02
N LEU A 99 7.74 1.09 0.55
CA LEU A 99 8.88 2.03 0.56
C LEU A 99 9.34 2.38 -0.86
N CYS A 100 9.45 1.39 -1.75
CA CYS A 100 9.79 1.61 -3.16
C CYS A 100 8.73 2.46 -3.87
N ALA A 101 7.44 2.20 -3.61
CA ALA A 101 6.34 2.96 -4.19
C ALA A 101 6.38 4.44 -3.77
N GLN A 102 6.69 4.71 -2.50
CA GLN A 102 6.82 6.07 -1.97
C GLN A 102 8.02 6.80 -2.57
N LEU A 103 9.20 6.15 -2.64
CA LEU A 103 10.38 6.72 -3.31
C LEU A 103 10.12 6.99 -4.79
N ALA A 104 9.39 6.11 -5.47
CA ALA A 104 9.00 6.30 -6.87
C ALA A 104 8.11 7.53 -7.06
N LEU A 105 7.14 7.74 -6.16
CA LEU A 105 6.27 8.93 -6.18
C LEU A 105 7.09 10.22 -6.02
N HIS A 106 8.01 10.27 -5.05
CA HIS A 106 8.87 11.44 -4.86
C HIS A 106 9.79 11.72 -6.04
N ARG A 107 10.10 10.72 -6.87
CA ARG A 107 10.92 10.85 -8.08
C ARG A 107 10.12 11.00 -9.37
N GLY A 108 8.79 11.05 -9.30
CA GLY A 108 7.92 11.13 -10.48
C GLY A 108 7.98 9.88 -11.38
N LEU A 109 8.31 8.72 -10.81
CA LEU A 109 8.35 7.43 -11.50
C LEU A 109 7.03 6.66 -11.31
N ASN A 110 6.78 5.65 -12.15
CA ASN A 110 5.58 4.82 -12.06
C ASN A 110 5.56 4.01 -10.75
N SER A 111 4.77 4.46 -9.78
CA SER A 111 4.69 3.87 -8.44
C SER A 111 4.34 2.37 -8.47
N THR A 112 3.38 1.95 -9.29
CA THR A 112 2.93 0.55 -9.38
C THR A 112 4.03 -0.42 -9.82
N GLY A 113 4.87 -0.01 -10.79
CA GLY A 113 5.97 -0.84 -11.27
C GLY A 113 7.06 -1.02 -10.21
N TRP A 114 7.38 0.05 -9.49
CA TRP A 114 8.36 0.03 -8.41
C TRP A 114 7.87 -0.68 -7.14
N PHE A 115 6.56 -0.61 -6.85
CA PHE A 115 5.93 -1.43 -5.81
C PHE A 115 6.13 -2.91 -6.10
N ALA A 116 5.76 -3.37 -7.30
CA ALA A 116 5.89 -4.76 -7.70
C ALA A 116 7.35 -5.23 -7.69
N ALA A 117 8.28 -4.37 -8.12
CA ALA A 117 9.71 -4.66 -8.04
C ALA A 117 10.20 -4.79 -6.58
N GLY A 118 9.79 -3.90 -5.68
CA GLY A 118 10.12 -4.00 -4.26
C GLY A 118 9.49 -5.23 -3.58
N PHE A 119 8.27 -5.60 -3.96
CA PHE A 119 7.58 -6.77 -3.43
C PHE A 119 8.24 -8.09 -3.85
N LEU A 120 8.58 -8.24 -5.13
CA LEU A 120 9.16 -9.48 -5.68
C LEU A 120 10.64 -9.66 -5.32
N PHE A 121 11.41 -8.56 -5.32
CA PHE A 121 12.86 -8.61 -5.08
C PHE A 121 13.26 -8.20 -3.65
N ASN A 122 12.29 -7.83 -2.80
CA ASN A 122 12.52 -7.37 -1.43
C ASN A 122 13.63 -6.30 -1.37
N LEU A 123 14.70 -6.59 -0.62
CA LEU A 123 15.83 -5.70 -0.40
C LEU A 123 16.57 -5.34 -1.70
N PHE A 124 16.68 -6.26 -2.66
CA PHE A 124 17.36 -5.99 -3.93
C PHE A 124 16.60 -4.96 -4.77
N GLY A 125 15.26 -5.01 -4.77
CA GLY A 125 14.44 -4.01 -5.45
C GLY A 125 14.62 -2.62 -4.84
N TYR A 126 14.73 -2.55 -3.51
CA TYR A 126 14.99 -1.30 -2.80
C TYR A 126 16.39 -0.73 -3.08
N VAL A 127 17.44 -1.57 -3.03
CA VAL A 127 18.82 -1.14 -3.34
C VAL A 127 18.93 -0.69 -4.80
N ALA A 128 18.35 -1.43 -5.75
CA ALA A 128 18.33 -1.05 -7.16
C ALA A 128 17.65 0.31 -7.37
N MET A 129 16.58 0.59 -6.62
CA MET A 129 15.90 1.88 -6.65
C MET A 129 16.79 3.00 -6.09
N LEU A 130 17.52 2.76 -5.00
CA LEU A 130 18.45 3.77 -4.43
C LEU A 130 19.61 4.11 -5.38
N LEU A 131 20.11 3.11 -6.11
CA LEU A 131 21.22 3.27 -7.06
C LEU A 131 20.79 3.92 -8.38
N LEU A 132 19.49 3.95 -8.67
CA LEU A 132 19.00 4.55 -9.90
C LEU A 132 19.21 6.07 -9.84
N PRO A 133 20.04 6.66 -10.73
CA PRO A 133 20.22 8.10 -10.78
C PRO A 133 18.86 8.75 -11.06
N GLY A 134 18.53 9.79 -10.29
CA GLY A 134 17.25 10.48 -10.39
C GLY A 134 16.99 10.89 -11.84
N ALA A 135 16.02 10.24 -12.49
CA ALA A 135 15.59 10.64 -13.81
C ALA A 135 15.11 12.09 -13.69
N LYS A 136 15.73 13.02 -14.41
CA LYS A 136 15.26 14.40 -14.48
C LYS A 136 13.77 14.32 -14.81
N ILE A 137 12.94 14.82 -13.89
CA ILE A 137 11.48 14.77 -14.00
C ILE A 137 11.15 15.46 -15.31
N ARG A 138 10.97 14.67 -16.36
CA ARG A 138 10.51 15.15 -17.66
C ARG A 138 9.03 15.32 -17.42
N SER A 139 8.67 16.48 -16.86
CA SER A 139 7.34 16.88 -16.44
C SER A 139 6.34 16.29 -17.44
N PRO A 140 5.67 15.18 -17.09
CA PRO A 140 4.75 14.60 -18.02
C PRO A 140 3.62 15.61 -18.12
N ASP A 141 3.41 16.15 -19.32
CA ASP A 141 2.23 16.97 -19.65
C ASP A 141 0.91 16.25 -19.35
N ARG A 142 0.96 14.98 -18.93
CA ARG A 142 -0.15 14.17 -18.46
C ARG A 142 0.05 13.76 -17.01
N ILE A 143 -0.13 14.68 -16.07
CA ILE A 143 -0.57 14.29 -14.73
C ILE A 143 -2.00 13.75 -14.92
N PRO A 144 -2.30 12.49 -14.57
CA PRO A 144 -3.65 11.95 -14.73
C PRO A 144 -4.65 12.82 -13.96
N ARG A 145 -5.72 13.24 -14.65
CA ARG A 145 -6.80 14.02 -14.05
C ARG A 145 -7.33 13.24 -12.84
N GLY A 146 -7.19 13.79 -11.64
CA GLY A 146 -7.65 13.17 -10.39
C GLY A 146 -6.56 12.74 -9.41
N LEU A 147 -5.27 12.87 -9.75
CA LEU A 147 -4.22 12.77 -8.73
C LEU A 147 -4.28 14.04 -7.86
N GLY A 148 -4.79 13.88 -6.62
CA GLY A 148 -5.01 14.97 -5.68
C GLY A 148 -3.78 15.85 -5.50
N LYS A 149 -4.02 17.14 -5.23
CA LYS A 149 -2.99 18.17 -5.00
C LYS A 149 -1.84 17.60 -4.18
N PHE A 150 -0.68 17.40 -4.82
CA PHE A 150 0.54 17.29 -4.04
C PHE A 150 0.75 18.66 -3.39
N HIS A 151 0.86 18.68 -2.06
CA HIS A 151 1.21 19.87 -1.28
C HIS A 151 2.67 20.25 -1.53
N ALA A 152 3.02 20.55 -2.77
CA ALA A 152 4.26 21.23 -3.10
C ALA A 152 4.02 22.71 -2.86
N THR A 153 4.31 23.18 -1.64
CA THR A 153 4.46 24.60 -1.35
C THR A 153 5.67 25.11 -2.13
N ALA A 154 5.42 25.61 -3.34
CA ALA A 154 6.44 26.36 -4.07
C ALA A 154 6.85 27.59 -3.24
N SER A 155 8.15 27.90 -3.27
CA SER A 155 8.71 29.04 -2.53
C SER A 155 8.02 30.34 -2.93
N PRO A 156 7.79 31.27 -1.98
CA PRO A 156 7.21 32.58 -2.30
C PRO A 156 8.07 33.33 -3.31
N VAL A 157 7.43 34.14 -4.15
CA VAL A 157 8.11 34.98 -5.16
C VAL A 157 8.15 36.41 -4.63
N THR A 158 9.34 37.01 -4.55
CA THR A 158 9.51 38.40 -4.12
C THR A 158 9.36 39.37 -5.28
N CYS A 159 8.65 40.48 -5.05
CA CYS A 159 8.53 41.54 -6.04
C CYS A 159 9.85 42.32 -6.18
N THR A 160 10.39 42.41 -7.39
CA THR A 160 11.65 43.13 -7.68
C THR A 160 11.58 44.64 -7.41
N LYS A 161 10.37 45.22 -7.37
CA LYS A 161 10.19 46.67 -7.17
C LYS A 161 9.98 47.05 -5.70
N CYS A 162 9.24 46.26 -4.92
CA CYS A 162 8.87 46.62 -3.55
C CYS A 162 9.30 45.61 -2.48
N GLY A 163 9.83 44.44 -2.86
CA GLY A 163 10.27 43.41 -1.93
C GLY A 163 9.17 42.56 -1.29
N ALA A 164 7.89 42.85 -1.53
CA ALA A 164 6.79 42.07 -0.98
C ALA A 164 6.79 40.62 -1.50
N GLU A 165 6.50 39.67 -0.60
CA GLU A 165 6.36 38.25 -0.93
C GLU A 165 4.94 37.95 -1.44
N HIS A 166 4.86 37.17 -2.52
CA HIS A 166 3.61 36.79 -3.14
C HIS A 166 3.53 35.28 -3.38
N HIS A 167 2.28 34.80 -3.48
CA HIS A 167 2.00 33.43 -3.89
C HIS A 167 2.61 33.18 -5.29
N PRO A 168 3.20 32.01 -5.58
CA PRO A 168 3.90 31.72 -6.84
C PRO A 168 3.01 31.78 -8.09
N THR A 169 1.68 31.80 -7.91
CA THR A 169 0.69 31.95 -8.99
C THR A 169 0.21 33.40 -9.18
N ALA A 170 0.72 34.37 -8.41
CA ALA A 170 0.31 35.77 -8.51
C ALA A 170 0.82 36.40 -9.82
N LYS A 171 -0.09 37.02 -10.59
CA LYS A 171 0.24 37.73 -11.83
C LYS A 171 0.56 39.20 -11.62
N LYS A 172 0.17 39.78 -10.48
CA LYS A 172 0.37 41.20 -10.15
C LYS A 172 0.74 41.35 -8.68
N CYS A 173 1.61 42.32 -8.39
CA CYS A 173 1.97 42.70 -7.04
C CYS A 173 0.82 43.46 -6.38
N ALA A 174 0.39 43.03 -5.18
CA ALA A 174 -0.65 43.70 -4.41
C ALA A 174 -0.23 45.08 -3.87
N GLY A 175 1.08 45.33 -3.70
CA GLY A 175 1.60 46.60 -3.21
C GLY A 175 1.81 47.64 -4.32
N CYS A 176 2.62 47.31 -5.33
CA CYS A 176 3.07 48.27 -6.35
C CYS A 176 2.39 48.12 -7.73
N GLY A 177 1.53 47.12 -7.91
CA GLY A 177 0.81 46.87 -9.16
C GLY A 177 1.67 46.29 -10.30
N LEU A 178 2.97 46.07 -10.09
CA LEU A 178 3.86 45.49 -11.11
C LEU A 178 3.38 44.10 -11.53
N GLU A 179 3.39 43.82 -12.83
CA GLU A 179 3.12 42.48 -13.33
C GLU A 179 4.27 41.54 -12.95
N LEU A 180 3.91 40.44 -12.29
CA LEU A 180 4.84 39.40 -11.84
C LEU A 180 4.79 38.25 -12.83
N ARG A 181 5.94 37.67 -13.16
CA ARG A 181 6.01 36.43 -13.93
C ARG A 181 5.76 35.27 -12.96
N PRO A 182 4.61 34.57 -13.04
CA PRO A 182 4.31 33.50 -12.11
C PRO A 182 5.31 32.35 -12.29
N ALA A 183 5.82 31.82 -11.18
CA ALA A 183 6.74 30.69 -11.21
C ALA A 183 6.02 29.38 -11.54
N VAL A 184 4.72 29.31 -11.20
CA VAL A 184 3.87 28.15 -11.43
C VAL A 184 2.56 28.61 -12.06
N GLU A 185 2.13 27.92 -13.11
CA GLU A 185 0.82 28.16 -13.72
C GLU A 185 -0.29 27.73 -12.75
N SER A 186 -1.34 28.55 -12.60
CA SER A 186 -2.41 28.22 -11.67
C SER A 186 -3.17 26.98 -12.15
N GLU A 187 -3.51 26.06 -11.25
CA GLU A 187 -4.26 24.84 -11.59
C GLU A 187 -5.59 25.16 -12.28
N VAL A 188 -6.22 26.29 -11.91
CA VAL A 188 -7.47 26.77 -12.51
C VAL A 188 -7.28 27.10 -13.99
N THR A 189 -6.15 27.70 -14.36
CA THR A 189 -5.78 27.93 -15.76
C THR A 189 -5.53 26.60 -16.47
N ARG A 190 -4.86 25.65 -15.80
CA ARG A 190 -4.51 24.34 -16.39
C ARG A 190 -5.73 23.48 -16.74
N ILE A 191 -6.83 23.62 -16.01
CA ILE A 191 -8.11 22.95 -16.31
C ILE A 191 -9.02 23.76 -17.24
N GLY A 192 -8.56 24.89 -17.77
CA GLY A 192 -9.31 25.73 -18.70
C GLY A 192 -10.43 26.57 -18.04
N LEU A 193 -10.51 26.59 -16.71
CA LEU A 193 -11.48 27.40 -15.96
C LEU A 193 -10.95 28.80 -15.60
N GLY A 194 -9.74 29.13 -16.04
CA GLY A 194 -9.07 30.38 -15.71
C GLY A 194 -9.43 31.56 -16.59
N GLU A 195 -10.38 31.44 -17.52
CA GLU A 195 -10.87 32.63 -18.22
C GLU A 195 -11.53 33.56 -17.21
N PRO A 196 -11.10 34.84 -17.16
CA PRO A 196 -11.71 35.81 -16.28
C PRO A 196 -13.19 35.90 -16.64
N TYR A 197 -14.06 35.73 -15.64
CA TYR A 197 -15.48 36.02 -15.79
C TYR A 197 -15.63 37.50 -16.17
N VAL A 198 -15.71 37.79 -17.48
CA VAL A 198 -15.95 39.14 -17.99
C VAL A 198 -17.39 39.46 -17.67
N LYS A 199 -17.58 40.23 -16.60
CA LYS A 199 -18.89 40.74 -16.20
C LYS A 199 -19.32 41.78 -17.24
N HIS A 200 -20.03 41.35 -18.27
CA HIS A 200 -20.69 42.27 -19.20
C HIS A 200 -21.69 43.12 -18.40
N LYS A 201 -21.52 44.43 -18.48
CA LYS A 201 -22.44 45.43 -17.92
C LYS A 201 -23.48 45.80 -18.97
#